data_AF-A0A812MVK3-F1
#
_entry.id   AF-A0A812MVK3-F1
#
_cell.length_a   1.000
_cell.length_b   1.000
_cell.length_c   1.000
_cell.angle_alpha   90.00
_cell.angle_beta   90.00
_cell.angle_gamma   90.00
#
_symmetry.space_group_name_H-M   'P 1'
#
loop_
_entity.id
_entity.type
_entity.pdbx_description
1 polymer ?
#
loop_
_entity_poly.entity_id
_entity_poly.type
_entity_poly.pdbx_seq_one_letter_code
_entity_poly.pdbx_strand_id
1 'polypeptide(L)' 'ATISSCEKGAQWPLAVFLLDTMPTVKLRPNIISYSASISACEKGEQWQLALHLFSSIPKAKLSPTEISYNATISSC' A
#
# COMPACT_ATOMS: atom_id res chain seq x y z
N ALA A 1 -0.76 -8.95 -10.10
CA ALA A 1 0.32 -9.87 -9.68
C ALA A 1 1.60 -9.15 -9.24
N THR A 2 1.92 -7.95 -9.74
CA THR A 2 3.18 -7.24 -9.44
C THR A 2 3.24 -6.53 -8.08
N ILE A 3 2.13 -5.99 -7.56
CA ILE A 3 2.15 -5.32 -6.24
C ILE A 3 2.19 -6.33 -5.09
N SER A 4 1.51 -7.48 -5.24
CA SER A 4 1.53 -8.55 -4.22
C SER A 4 2.89 -9.26 -4.12
N SER A 5 3.73 -9.25 -5.16
CA SER A 5 5.12 -9.70 -5.06
C SER A 5 6.02 -8.74 -4.29
N CYS A 6 5.69 -7.44 -4.25
CA CYS A 6 6.45 -6.45 -3.47
C CYS A 6 6.31 -6.69 -1.96
N GLU A 7 5.17 -7.23 -1.55
CA GLU A 7 4.90 -7.62 -0.16
C GLU A 7 5.89 -8.68 0.34
N LYS A 8 6.30 -9.64 -0.49
CA LYS A 8 7.24 -10.69 -0.06
C LYS A 8 8.71 -10.26 -0.09
N GLY A 9 9.04 -9.25 -0.88
CA GLY A 9 10.42 -8.77 -1.05
C GLY A 9 10.81 -7.56 -0.20
N ALA A 10 9.93 -7.04 0.65
CA ALA A 10 10.09 -5.73 1.32
C ALA A 10 10.41 -4.59 0.32
N GLN A 11 9.97 -4.74 -0.94
CA GLN A 11 10.24 -3.77 -2.01
C GLN A 11 9.20 -2.64 -1.98
N TRP A 12 9.13 -1.94 -0.85
CA TRP A 12 8.24 -0.80 -0.67
C TRP A 12 8.41 0.31 -1.75
N PRO A 13 9.62 0.62 -2.28
CA PRO A 13 9.76 1.67 -3.28
C PRO A 13 9.05 1.31 -4.58
N LEU A 14 9.14 0.03 -4.98
CA LEU A 14 8.50 -0.47 -6.19
C LEU A 14 6.97 -0.53 -6.02
N ALA A 15 6.48 -0.93 -4.84
CA ALA A 15 5.05 -0.96 -4.55
C ALA A 15 4.43 0.45 -4.64
N VAL A 16 5.09 1.44 -4.05
CA VAL A 16 4.65 2.85 -4.05
C VAL A 16 4.71 3.43 -5.46
N PHE A 17 5.79 3.18 -6.19
CA PHE A 17 5.92 3.60 -7.58
C PHE A 17 4.81 3.01 -8.47
N LEU A 18 4.48 1.73 -8.31
CA LEU A 18 3.38 1.09 -9.03
C LEU A 18 2.02 1.71 -8.67
N LEU A 19 1.80 2.04 -7.39
CA LEU A 19 0.57 2.66 -6.93
C LEU A 19 0.39 4.08 -7.47
N ASP A 20 1.48 4.86 -7.57
CA ASP A 20 1.50 6.21 -8.12
C ASP A 20 1.36 6.23 -9.66
N THR A 21 1.90 5.23 -10.34
CA THR A 21 1.79 5.09 -11.80
C THR A 21 0.45 4.52 -12.27
N MET A 22 -0.35 3.88 -11.42
CA MET A 22 -1.67 3.36 -11.80
C MET A 22 -2.61 4.45 -12.38
N PRO A 23 -2.81 5.61 -11.72
CA PRO A 23 -3.62 6.70 -12.27
C PRO A 23 -3.17 7.19 -13.64
N THR A 24 -1.85 7.24 -13.90
CA THR A 24 -1.30 7.78 -15.15
C THR A 24 -1.59 6.89 -16.35
N VAL A 25 -1.73 5.58 -16.13
CA VAL A 25 -2.14 4.60 -17.15
C VAL A 25 -3.66 4.34 -17.17
N LYS A 26 -4.46 5.22 -16.56
CA LYS A 26 -5.93 5.08 -16.40
C LYS A 26 -6.36 3.83 -15.63
N LEU A 27 -5.47 3.22 -14.86
CA LEU A 27 -5.81 2.16 -13.91
C LEU A 27 -6.19 2.79 -12.57
N ARG A 28 -7.31 2.35 -12.01
CA ARG A 28 -7.69 2.78 -10.65
C ARG A 28 -7.00 1.88 -9.63
N PRO A 29 -6.15 2.41 -8.75
CA PRO A 29 -5.62 1.63 -7.65
C PRO A 29 -6.79 1.13 -6.81
N ASN A 30 -6.77 -0.17 -6.51
CA ASN A 30 -7.80 -0.83 -5.71
C ASN A 30 -7.28 -1.09 -4.30
N ILE A 31 -8.17 -1.57 -3.42
CA ILE A 31 -7.81 -1.84 -2.02
C ILE A 31 -6.65 -2.84 -1.88
N ILE A 32 -6.55 -3.80 -2.82
CA ILE A 32 -5.47 -4.80 -2.84
C ILE A 32 -4.11 -4.13 -3.13
N SER A 33 -4.09 -3.12 -4.00
CA SER A 33 -2.87 -2.37 -4.34
C SER A 33 -2.40 -1.56 -3.15
N TYR A 34 -3.33 -0.90 -2.44
CA TYR A 34 -3.04 -0.21 -1.19
C TYR A 34 -2.56 -1.15 -0.09
N SER A 35 -3.28 -2.25 0.16
CA SER A 35 -2.91 -3.20 1.22
C SER A 35 -1.54 -3.81 0.99
N ALA A 36 -1.23 -4.20 -0.25
CA ALA A 36 0.08 -4.77 -0.59
C ALA A 36 1.21 -3.72 -0.47
N SER A 37 0.94 -2.44 -0.78
CA SER A 37 1.91 -1.36 -0.59
C SER A 37 2.14 -1.04 0.88
N ILE A 38 1.08 -1.01 1.69
CA ILE A 38 1.14 -0.82 3.14
C ILE A 38 1.93 -1.96 3.80
N SER A 39 1.65 -3.22 3.48
CA SER A 39 2.40 -4.37 4.00
C SER A 39 3.86 -4.41 3.53
N ALA A 40 4.15 -3.95 2.32
CA ALA A 40 5.54 -3.78 1.88
C ALA A 40 6.27 -2.68 2.68
N CYS A 41 5.58 -1.58 2.99
CA CYS A 41 6.11 -0.50 3.83
C CYS A 41 6.34 -0.96 5.27
N GLU A 42 5.42 -1.74 5.85
CA GLU A 42 5.57 -2.37 7.17
C GLU A 42 6.86 -3.19 7.23
N LYS A 43 7.07 -4.11 6.27
CA LYS A 43 8.28 -4.94 6.19
C LYS A 43 9.55 -4.15 5.87
N GLY A 44 9.42 -2.95 5.30
CA GLY A 44 10.51 -2.03 5.03
C GLY A 44 10.76 -1.02 6.16
N GLU A 45 10.11 -1.18 7.31
CA GLU A 45 10.16 -0.25 8.46
C GLU A 45 9.77 1.19 8.09
N GLN A 46 8.99 1.37 7.01
CA GLN A 46 8.51 2.66 6.50
C GLN A 46 7.09 2.96 6.99
N TRP A 47 6.93 3.04 8.31
CA TRP A 47 5.63 3.23 8.95
C TRP A 47 4.96 4.56 8.60
N GLN A 48 5.72 5.64 8.43
CA GLN A 48 5.19 6.94 8.01
C GLN A 48 4.54 6.85 6.63
N LEU A 49 5.16 6.10 5.72
CA LEU A 49 4.67 5.90 4.36
C LEU A 49 3.43 5.00 4.36
N ALA A 50 3.43 3.97 5.20
CA ALA A 50 2.26 3.10 5.42
C ALA A 50 1.04 3.90 5.90
N LEU A 51 1.21 4.80 6.88
CA LEU A 51 0.16 5.70 7.37
C LEU A 51 -0.31 6.67 6.28
N HIS A 52 0.60 7.23 5.49
CA HIS A 52 0.23 8.12 4.39
C HIS A 52 -0.65 7.39 3.37
N LEU A 53 -0.26 6.17 2.97
CA LEU A 53 -1.05 5.32 2.07
C LEU A 53 -2.41 4.97 2.67
N PHE A 54 -2.46 4.60 3.95
CA PHE A 54 -3.70 4.30 4.67
C PHE A 54 -4.66 5.48 4.68
N SER A 55 -4.17 6.70 4.92
CA SER A 55 -4.97 7.94 4.88
C SER A 55 -5.54 8.26 3.49
N SER A 56 -4.97 7.67 2.44
CA SER A 56 -5.38 7.87 1.05
C SER A 56 -6.47 6.89 0.59
N ILE A 57 -6.63 5.74 1.27
CA ILE A 57 -7.68 4.74 1.02
C ILE A 57 -9.10 5.34 1.04
N PRO A 58 -9.52 6.06 2.11
CA PRO A 58 -10.87 6.65 2.14
C PRO A 58 -11.05 7.76 1.10
N LYS A 59 -9.98 8.49 0.74
CA LYS A 59 -10.01 9.49 -0.35
C LYS A 59 -10.28 8.84 -1.71
N ALA A 60 -9.80 7.62 -1.91
CA ALA A 60 -10.08 6.81 -3.09
C ALA A 60 -11.47 6.14 -3.07
N LYS A 61 -12.32 6.42 -2.07
CA LYS A 61 -13.62 5.77 -1.83
C LYS A 61 -13.50 4.25 -1.70
N LEU A 62 -12.39 3.78 -1.12
CA LEU A 62 -12.12 2.37 -0.84
C LEU A 62 -12.29 2.09 0.65
N SER A 63 -12.67 0.86 0.99
CA SER A 63 -12.78 0.41 2.38
C SER A 63 -11.46 -0.22 2.83
N PRO A 64 -10.82 0.26 3.91
CA PRO A 64 -9.62 -0.37 4.45
C PRO A 64 -9.87 -1.84 4.82
N THR A 65 -8.92 -2.72 4.54
CA THR A 65 -8.97 -4.13 4.97
C THR A 65 -8.33 -4.32 6.34
N GLU A 66 -8.61 -5.46 6.98
CA GLU A 66 -7.98 -5.87 8.25
C GLU A 66 -6.45 -5.85 8.17
N ILE A 67 -5.88 -6.25 7.03
CA ILE A 67 -4.44 -6.16 6.74
C ILE A 67 -3.95 -4.71 6.78
N SER A 68 -4.73 -3.79 6.20
CA SER A 68 -4.35 -2.37 6.18
C SER A 68 -4.31 -1.79 7.59
N TYR A 69 -5.27 -2.15 8.45
CA TYR A 69 -5.30 -1.75 9.86
C TYR A 69 -4.14 -2.35 10.65
N ASN A 70 -3.97 -3.67 10.59
CA ASN A 70 -2.92 -4.38 11.31
C ASN A 70 -1.54 -3.89 10.92
N ALA A 71 -1.28 -3.68 9.63
CA ALA A 71 0.01 -3.18 9.16
C ALA A 71 0.32 -1.76 9.67
N THR A 72 -0.67 -0.85 9.72
CA THR A 72 -0.46 0.47 10.34
C THR A 72 -0.22 0.40 11.86
N ILE A 73 -0.87 -0.51 12.57
CA ILE A 73 -0.68 -0.68 14.02
C ILE A 73 0.67 -1.34 14.33
N SER A 74 1.05 -2.34 13.54
CA SER A 74 2.32 -3.10 13.64
C SER A 74 3.55 -2.26 13.28
N SER A 75 3.34 -1.18 12.53
CA SER A 75 4.41 -0.27 12.10
C SER A 75 4.87 0.73 13.18
N CYS A 76 4.19 0.80 14.32
CA CYS A 76 4.58 1.58 15.51
C CYS A 76 5.37 0.72 16.50
#